data_AF-A0A815WMS7-F1
#
_entry.id   AF-A0A815WMS7-F1
#
_cell.length_a   1.000
_cell.length_b   1.000
_cell.length_c   1.000
_cell.angle_alpha   90.00
_cell.angle_beta   90.00
_cell.angle_gamma   90.00
#
_symmetry.space_group_name_H-M   'P 1'
#
loop_
_entity.id
_entity.type
_entity.pdbx_description
1 polymer ?
#
loop_
_entity_poly.entity_id
_entity_poly.type
_entity_poly.pdbx_seq_one_letter_code
_entity_poly.pdbx_strand_id
1 'polypeptide(L)'
;QYVARRCIDYRKPLVDSGTLGTKASVQVVVPFLTESYSPKKDLPEQLIPMCTLKHFPYLIEHTIEWARDLFDGLFTNPIKLAKEYQKDPKLVVERIKKLKMAQKEEEIRN
;
A
#
# COMPACT_ATOMS: atom_id res chain seq x y z
N GLN A 1 10.71 9.77 4.23
CA GLN A 1 10.10 11.00 3.65
C GLN A 1 9.65 12.04 4.70
N TYR A 2 8.81 11.69 5.69
CA TYR A 2 8.30 12.66 6.68
C TYR A 2 9.41 13.44 7.42
N VAL A 3 10.40 12.73 7.97
CA VAL A 3 11.51 13.34 8.72
C VAL A 3 12.30 14.31 7.85
N ALA A 4 12.63 13.91 6.62
CA ALA A 4 13.38 14.77 5.71
C ALA A 4 12.64 16.06 5.37
N ARG A 5 11.32 16.00 5.18
CA ARG A 5 10.49 17.21 5.01
C ARG A 5 10.58 18.13 6.22
N ARG A 6 10.50 17.58 7.44
CA ARG A 6 10.67 18.36 8.67
C ARG A 6 12.07 18.98 8.76
N CYS A 7 13.13 18.24 8.44
CA CYS A 7 14.50 18.77 8.44
C CYS A 7 14.66 19.95 7.47
N ILE A 8 14.01 19.91 6.31
CA ILE A 8 13.97 21.04 5.37
C ILE A 8 13.23 22.23 5.98
N ASP A 9 12.03 22.03 6.50
CA ASP A 9 11.19 23.09 7.10
C ASP A 9 11.93 23.82 8.23
N TYR A 10 12.63 23.08 9.09
CA TYR A 10 13.37 23.62 10.24
C TYR A 10 14.85 23.91 9.95
N ARG A 11 15.30 23.76 8.70
CA ARG A 11 16.69 24.01 8.26
C ARG A 11 17.70 23.26 9.14
N LYS A 12 17.41 22.00 9.44
CA LYS A 12 18.29 21.10 10.19
C LYS A 12 18.99 20.14 9.24
N PRO A 13 20.31 19.91 9.40
CA PRO A 13 20.99 18.85 8.66
C PRO A 13 20.40 17.48 9.01
N LEU A 14 20.44 16.56 8.04
CA LEU A 14 19.95 15.20 8.18
C LEU A 14 21.00 14.23 7.62
N VAL A 15 21.22 13.12 8.34
CA VAL A 15 21.93 11.95 7.84
C VAL A 15 20.92 10.81 7.79
N ASP A 16 20.61 10.34 6.59
CA ASP A 16 19.76 9.17 6.37
C ASP A 16 20.62 7.98 5.95
N SER A 17 20.28 6.79 6.43
CA SER A 17 21.03 5.57 6.15
C SER A 17 20.10 4.38 6.07
N GLY A 18 20.34 3.49 5.11
CA GLY A 18 19.55 2.27 4.92
C GLY A 18 20.44 1.06 4.63
N THR A 19 19.91 -0.13 4.90
CA THR A 19 20.57 -1.41 4.61
C THR A 19 19.59 -2.37 3.94
N LEU A 20 20.07 -3.17 2.99
CA LEU A 20 19.33 -4.26 2.36
C LEU A 20 20.25 -5.46 2.17
N GLY A 21 20.13 -6.47 3.03
CA GLY A 21 21.08 -7.59 3.08
C GLY A 21 22.49 -7.09 3.40
N THR A 22 23.45 -7.36 2.51
CA THR A 22 24.83 -6.87 2.62
C THR A 22 25.05 -5.48 2.02
N LYS A 23 24.02 -4.88 1.39
CA LYS A 23 24.10 -3.54 0.79
C LYS A 23 23.79 -2.48 1.85
N ALA A 24 24.50 -1.36 1.81
CA ALA A 24 24.26 -0.20 2.65
C ALA A 24 24.28 1.09 1.83
N SER A 25 23.52 2.09 2.25
CA SER A 25 23.51 3.43 1.68
C SER A 25 23.50 4.47 2.80
N VAL A 26 24.16 5.60 2.56
CA VAL A 26 24.15 6.77 3.44
C VAL A 26 23.94 8.00 2.55
N GLN A 27 23.03 8.88 2.95
CA GLN A 27 22.75 10.14 2.29
C GLN A 27 22.77 11.28 3.31
N VAL A 28 23.57 12.30 3.04
CA VAL A 28 23.68 13.49 3.89
C VAL A 28 22.96 14.65 3.21
N VAL A 29 22.05 15.28 3.94
CA VAL A 29 21.28 16.46 3.50
C VAL A 29 21.69 17.66 4.35
N VAL A 30 22.28 18.66 3.70
CA VAL A 30 22.67 19.94 4.30
C VAL A 30 21.80 21.05 3.72
N PRO A 31 21.06 21.81 4.56
CA PRO A 31 20.22 22.92 4.10
C PRO A 31 21.00 23.92 3.24
N PHE A 32 20.41 24.37 2.15
CA PHE A 32 20.99 25.34 1.21
C PHE A 32 22.24 24.89 0.44
N LEU A 33 22.66 23.63 0.59
CA LEU A 33 23.86 23.10 -0.07
C LEU A 33 23.59 21.84 -0.90
N THR A 34 22.97 20.82 -0.30
CA THR A 34 22.67 19.57 -1.01
C THR A 34 21.25 19.58 -1.56
N GLU A 35 20.97 18.71 -2.53
CA GLU A 35 19.59 18.42 -2.90
C GLU A 35 18.79 17.95 -1.67
N SER A 36 17.53 18.34 -1.59
CA SER A 36 16.60 17.76 -0.62
C SER A 36 16.52 16.26 -0.83
N TYR A 37 16.30 15.48 0.23
CA TYR A 37 15.84 14.09 0.13
C TYR A 37 14.50 14.07 -0.64
N SER A 38 14.61 14.10 -1.96
CA SER A 38 13.54 13.77 -2.86
C SER A 38 13.66 12.28 -3.04
N PRO A 39 12.60 11.49 -2.83
CA PRO A 39 12.65 10.11 -3.26
C PRO A 39 13.00 10.16 -4.75
N LYS A 40 14.21 9.74 -5.15
CA LYS A 40 14.34 9.11 -6.46
C LYS A 40 13.21 8.13 -6.46
N LYS A 41 12.20 8.33 -7.31
CA LYS A 41 10.95 7.59 -7.26
C LYS A 41 11.36 6.12 -7.18
N ASP A 42 11.29 5.54 -5.98
CA ASP A 42 11.71 4.16 -5.79
C ASP A 42 10.91 3.40 -6.81
N LEU A 43 11.55 2.46 -7.52
CA LEU A 43 10.83 1.64 -8.49
C LEU A 43 9.54 1.19 -7.78
N PRO A 44 8.36 1.58 -8.31
CA PRO A 44 7.13 1.28 -7.63
C PRO A 44 7.16 -0.21 -7.33
N GLU A 45 6.80 -0.57 -6.10
CA GLU A 45 6.72 -1.96 -5.69
C GLU A 45 6.05 -2.72 -6.84
N GLN A 46 6.70 -3.77 -7.34
CA GLN A 46 6.24 -4.46 -8.55
C GLN A 46 4.90 -5.11 -8.24
N LEU A 47 3.81 -4.41 -8.56
CA LEU A 47 2.46 -4.90 -8.37
C LEU A 47 2.22 -6.02 -9.38
N ILE A 48 1.95 -7.22 -8.87
CA ILE A 48 1.58 -8.37 -9.69
C ILE A 48 0.19 -8.10 -10.27
N PRO A 49 -0.02 -8.24 -11.60
CA PRO A 49 -1.33 -8.04 -12.19
C PRO A 49 -2.39 -8.98 -11.57
N MET A 50 -3.61 -8.46 -11.33
CA MET A 50 -4.70 -9.25 -10.74
C MET A 50 -5.04 -10.52 -11.53
N CYS A 51 -4.90 -10.46 -12.86
CA CYS A 51 -5.13 -11.61 -13.75
C CYS A 51 -4.15 -12.76 -13.45
N THR A 52 -2.88 -12.41 -13.20
CA THR A 52 -1.81 -13.34 -12.86
C THR A 52 -2.06 -13.98 -11.49
N LEU A 53 -2.51 -13.21 -10.50
CA LEU A 53 -2.84 -13.72 -9.16
C LEU A 53 -4.07 -14.65 -9.17
N LYS A 54 -5.10 -14.32 -9.97
CA LYS A 54 -6.38 -15.05 -9.93
C LYS A 54 -6.44 -16.26 -10.86
N HIS A 55 -5.79 -16.22 -12.01
CA HIS A 55 -6.02 -17.23 -13.06
C HIS A 55 -4.74 -17.87 -13.58
N PHE A 56 -3.62 -17.14 -13.63
CA PHE A 56 -2.40 -17.60 -14.31
C PHE A 56 -1.12 -17.38 -13.49
N PRO A 57 -0.98 -17.99 -12.29
CA PRO A 57 0.25 -17.89 -11.51
C PRO A 57 1.35 -18.75 -12.14
N TYR A 58 2.51 -18.14 -12.41
CA TYR A 58 3.67 -18.82 -13.00
C TYR A 58 4.96 -18.69 -12.17
N LEU A 59 4.93 -17.94 -11.07
CA LEU A 59 6.02 -17.80 -10.10
C LEU A 59 5.48 -18.06 -8.69
N ILE A 60 6.38 -18.45 -7.77
CA ILE A 60 6.02 -18.74 -6.38
C ILE A 60 5.55 -17.48 -5.63
N GLU A 61 6.09 -16.32 -5.98
CA GLU A 61 5.71 -15.02 -5.43
C GLU A 61 4.22 -14.72 -5.68
N HIS A 62 3.67 -15.18 -6.80
CA HIS A 62 2.25 -14.97 -7.12
C HIS A 62 1.34 -15.79 -6.22
N THR A 63 1.73 -17.03 -5.89
CA THR A 63 0.93 -17.88 -5.00
C THR A 63 1.08 -17.47 -3.54
N ILE A 64 2.24 -16.91 -3.15
CA ILE A 64 2.44 -16.27 -1.85
C ILE A 64 1.51 -15.06 -1.70
N GLU A 65 1.48 -14.17 -2.70
CA GLU A 65 0.60 -12.99 -2.64
C GLU A 65 -0.88 -13.40 -2.68
N TRP A 66 -1.25 -14.39 -3.51
CA TRP A 66 -2.59 -14.97 -3.49
C TRP A 66 -2.97 -15.53 -2.11
N ALA A 67 -2.06 -16.24 -1.45
CA ALA A 67 -2.31 -16.80 -0.12
C ALA A 67 -2.48 -15.71 0.95
N ARG A 68 -1.69 -14.63 0.86
CA ARG A 68 -1.83 -13.44 1.71
C ARG A 68 -3.18 -12.77 1.51
N ASP A 69 -3.59 -12.54 0.27
CA ASP A 69 -4.89 -11.95 -0.06
C ASP A 69 -6.06 -12.84 0.42
N LEU A 70 -5.94 -14.16 0.23
CA LEU A 70 -6.93 -15.11 0.73
C LEU A 70 -7.03 -15.09 2.26
N PHE A 71 -5.89 -15.06 2.94
CA PHE A 71 -5.85 -14.97 4.40
C PHE A 71 -6.56 -13.69 4.89
N ASP A 72 -6.26 -12.54 4.30
CA ASP A 72 -6.93 -11.29 4.65
C ASP A 72 -8.43 -11.33 4.32
N GLY A 73 -8.80 -11.94 3.19
CA GLY A 73 -10.19 -12.15 2.78
C GLY A 73 -11.00 -13.05 3.72
N LEU A 74 -10.37 -14.02 4.38
CA LEU A 74 -11.04 -14.97 5.29
C LEU A 74 -11.00 -14.51 6.74
N PHE A 75 -9.87 -14.00 7.21
CA PHE A 75 -9.62 -13.82 8.64
C PHE A 75 -9.51 -12.35 9.07
N THR A 76 -9.28 -11.42 8.14
CA THR A 76 -9.13 -10.00 8.48
C THR A 76 -10.38 -9.20 8.12
N ASN A 77 -10.74 -9.21 6.83
CA ASN A 77 -11.79 -8.35 6.28
C ASN A 77 -13.19 -8.69 6.83
N PRO A 78 -13.61 -9.96 6.95
CA PRO A 78 -14.92 -10.29 7.50
C PRO A 78 -15.03 -9.89 8.97
N ILE A 79 -13.97 -10.06 9.76
CA ILE A 79 -13.94 -9.70 11.18
C ILE A 79 -13.99 -8.19 11.35
N LYS A 80 -13.23 -7.42 10.57
CA LYS A 80 -13.30 -5.95 10.54
C LYS A 80 -14.71 -5.48 10.19
N LEU A 81 -15.30 -6.06 9.14
CA LEU A 81 -16.66 -5.74 8.71
C LEU A 81 -17.70 -6.04 9.80
N ALA A 82 -17.61 -7.19 10.46
CA ALA A 82 -18.49 -7.56 11.56
C ALA A 82 -18.37 -6.59 12.75
N LYS A 83 -17.15 -6.18 13.11
CA LYS A 83 -16.91 -5.17 14.16
C LYS A 83 -17.46 -3.80 13.79
N GLU A 84 -17.31 -3.37 12.54
CA GLU A 84 -17.89 -2.12 12.06
C GLU A 84 -19.42 -2.17 12.08
N TYR A 85 -20.00 -3.30 11.62
CA TYR A 85 -21.44 -3.51 11.64
C TYR A 85 -21.99 -3.51 13.06
N GLN A 86 -21.27 -4.07 14.03
CA GLN A 86 -21.65 -4.02 15.44
C GLN A 86 -21.74 -2.58 15.96
N LYS A 87 -20.88 -1.67 15.48
CA LYS A 87 -20.87 -0.26 15.90
C LYS A 87 -21.96 0.56 15.21
N ASP A 88 -22.08 0.42 13.88
CA ASP A 88 -23.08 1.14 13.09
C ASP A 88 -23.60 0.25 11.94
N PRO A 89 -24.72 -0.47 12.17
CA PRO A 89 -25.33 -1.32 11.17
C PRO A 89 -25.80 -0.56 9.92
N LYS A 90 -26.33 0.66 10.09
CA LYS A 90 -26.97 1.41 9.00
C LYS A 90 -25.94 1.86 7.98
N LEU A 91 -24.85 2.45 8.47
CA LEU A 91 -23.75 2.93 7.63
C LEU A 91 -23.11 1.79 6.82
N VAL A 92 -22.91 0.63 7.44
CA VAL A 92 -22.31 -0.53 6.77
C VAL A 92 -23.23 -1.09 5.68
N VAL A 93 -24.53 -1.21 5.95
CA VAL A 93 -25.50 -1.72 4.96
C VAL A 93 -25.61 -0.78 3.76
N GLU A 94 -25.66 0.54 3.99
CA GLU A 94 -25.66 1.52 2.90
C GLU A 94 -24.39 1.44 2.05
N ARG A 95 -23.21 1.32 2.69
CA ARG A 95 -21.93 1.16 2.00
C ARG A 95 -21.93 -0.10 1.12
N ILE A 96 -22.39 -1.24 1.65
CA ILE A 96 -22.47 -2.50 0.90
C ILE A 96 -23.45 -2.37 -0.28
N LYS A 97 -24.60 -1.71 -0.09
CA LYS A 97 -25.54 -1.46 -1.18
C LYS A 97 -24.90 -0.62 -2.30
N LYS A 98 -24.19 0.46 -1.96
CA LYS A 98 -23.49 1.30 -2.94
C LYS A 98 -22.42 0.52 -3.70
N LEU A 99 -21.62 -0.29 -3.02
CA LEU A 99 -20.60 -1.14 -3.65
C LEU A 99 -21.21 -2.14 -4.64
N LYS A 100 -22.32 -2.80 -4.27
CA LYS A 100 -23.02 -3.73 -5.16
C LYS A 100 -23.62 -3.03 -6.38
N MET A 101 -24.11 -1.80 -6.23
CA MET A 101 -24.60 -1.01 -7.37
C MET A 101 -23.47 -0.65 -8.32
N ALA A 102 -22.33 -0.19 -7.80
CA ALA A 102 -21.16 0.15 -8.62
C ALA A 102 -20.61 -1.06 -9.39
N GLN A 103 -20.52 -2.23 -8.74
CA GLN A 103 -20.10 -3.48 -9.40
C GLN A 103 -21.05 -3.87 -10.53
N LYS A 104 -22.36 -3.74 -10.30
CA LYS A 104 -23.38 -4.03 -11.31
C LYS A 104 -23.32 -3.07 -12.50
N GLU A 105 -23.04 -1.79 -12.25
CA GLU A 105 -22.85 -0.79 -13.33
C GLU A 105 -21.60 -1.06 -14.17
N GLU A 106 -20.54 -1.57 -13.56
CA GLU A 106 -19.29 -1.95 -14.25
C GLU A 106 -19.47 -3.24 -15.07
N GLU A 107 -20.23 -4.21 -14.57
CA GLU A 107 -20.63 -5.42 -15.31
C GLU A 107 -21.54 -5.12 -16.51
N ILE A 108 -22.42 -4.12 -16.42
CA ILE A 108 -23.29 -3.71 -17.54
C ILE A 108 -22.51 -2.96 -18.63
N ARG A 109 -21.39 -2.34 -18.27
CA ARG A 109 -20.59 -1.51 -19.19
C ARG A 109 -19.59 -2.33 -20.02
N ASN A 110 -19.23 -3.53 -19.56
CA ASN A 110 -18.34 -4.47 -20.25
C ASN A 110 -19.14 -5.51 -21.06
#